data_AF-A0A2K3KGP8-F1
#
_entry.id   AF-A0A2K3KGP8-F1
#
_cell.length_a   1.000
_cell.length_b   1.000
_cell.length_c   1.000
_cell.angle_alpha   90.00
_cell.angle_beta   90.00
_cell.angle_gamma   90.00
#
_symmetry.space_group_name_H-M   'P 1'
#
loop_
_entity.id
_entity.type
_entity.pdbx_description
1 polymer ?
#
loop_
_entity_poly.entity_id
_entity_poly.type
_entity_poly.pdbx_seq_one_letter_code
_entity_poly.pdbx_strand_id
1 'polypeptide(L)' 'MAYPKEMGGMGFRNLHLFNIAMIAKQGCKFMMQPNSLVAKIYKARWKIGNSTNIKVMGEPWLREEDGPVAVPHT' A
#
# COMPACT_ATOMS: atom_id res chain seq x y z
N MET A 1 -15.44 8.67 -16.26
CA MET A 1 -16.48 7.89 -16.98
C MET A 1 -15.88 7.31 -18.24
N ALA A 2 -16.06 6.01 -18.50
CA ALA A 2 -15.56 5.35 -19.70
C ALA A 2 -16.42 5.72 -20.91
N TYR A 3 -16.30 6.97 -21.37
CA TYR A 3 -16.96 7.39 -22.61
C TYR A 3 -16.27 6.76 -23.82
N PRO A 4 -16.99 6.54 -24.94
CA PRO A 4 -16.38 6.19 -26.22
C PRO A 4 -15.29 7.20 -26.61
N LYS A 5 -14.26 6.76 -27.34
CA LYS A 5 -13.17 7.65 -27.77
C LYS A 5 -13.66 8.84 -28.59
N GLU A 6 -14.70 8.63 -29.39
CA GLU A 6 -15.32 9.65 -30.23
C GLU A 6 -15.90 10.83 -29.42
N MET A 7 -16.24 10.60 -28.15
CA MET A 7 -16.72 11.62 -27.21
C MET A 7 -15.61 12.13 -26.27
N GLY A 8 -14.33 11.92 -26.61
CA GLY A 8 -13.20 12.32 -25.77
C GLY A 8 -12.98 11.43 -24.54
N GLY A 9 -13.60 10.25 -24.49
CA GLY A 9 -13.39 9.27 -23.43
C GLY A 9 -12.23 8.31 -23.67
N MET A 10 -11.93 7.47 -22.68
CA MET A 10 -10.85 6.49 -22.79
C MET A 10 -11.18 5.27 -23.68
N GLY A 11 -12.46 5.08 -24.04
CA GLY A 11 -12.89 4.00 -24.95
C GLY A 11 -12.78 2.59 -24.36
N PHE A 12 -12.75 2.45 -23.04
CA PHE A 12 -12.74 1.13 -22.42
C PHE A 12 -14.11 0.46 -22.52
N ARG A 13 -14.17 -0.70 -23.18
CA ARG A 13 -15.40 -1.50 -23.29
C ARG A 13 -15.86 -2.06 -21.94
N ASN A 14 -14.91 -2.41 -21.07
CA ASN A 14 -15.17 -2.85 -19.69
C ASN A 14 -14.04 -2.34 -18.78
N LEU A 15 -14.34 -1.32 -17.97
CA LEU A 15 -13.37 -0.69 -17.07
C LEU A 15 -12.93 -1.63 -15.94
N HIS A 16 -13.82 -2.51 -15.48
CA HIS A 16 -13.53 -3.45 -14.40
C HIS A 16 -12.45 -4.46 -14.82
N LEU A 17 -12.60 -5.08 -16.00
CA LEU A 17 -11.60 -6.00 -16.56
C LEU A 17 -10.27 -5.29 -16.83
N PHE A 18 -10.32 -4.06 -17.34
CA PHE A 18 -9.11 -3.25 -17.54
C PHE A 18 -8.37 -2.97 -16.23
N ASN A 19 -9.09 -2.63 -15.16
CA ASN A 19 -8.50 -2.39 -13.85
C ASN A 19 -7.85 -3.67 -13.28
N ILE A 20 -8.52 -4.82 -13.38
CA ILE A 20 -7.94 -6.12 -12.98
C ILE A 20 -6.65 -6.39 -13.75
N ALA A 21 -6.66 -6.22 -15.08
CA ALA A 21 -5.47 -6.41 -15.90
C ALA A 21 -4.33 -5.44 -15.53
N MET A 22 -4.64 -4.18 -15.20
CA MET A 22 -3.63 -3.23 -14.73
C MET A 22 -3.02 -3.63 -13.40
N ILE A 23 -3.84 -4.06 -12.44
CA ILE A 23 -3.37 -4.55 -11.13
C ILE A 23 -2.46 -5.77 -11.33
N ALA A 24 -2.88 -6.73 -12.16
CA ALA A 24 -2.07 -7.91 -12.46
C ALA A 24 -0.71 -7.54 -13.10
N LYS A 25 -0.70 -6.56 -14.02
CA LYS A 25 0.55 -6.05 -14.63
C LYS A 25 1.47 -5.39 -13.60
N GLN A 26 0.92 -4.62 -12.66
CA GLN A 26 1.71 -4.03 -11.58
C GLN A 26 2.28 -5.10 -10.64
N GLY A 27 1.45 -6.08 -10.23
CA GLY A 27 1.88 -7.23 -9.44
C GLY A 27 3.00 -8.03 -10.12
N CYS A 28 2.87 -8.27 -11.42
CA CYS A 28 3.89 -8.93 -12.23
C CYS A 28 5.23 -8.16 -12.21
N LYS A 29 5.19 -6.83 -12.36
CA LYS A 29 6.39 -5.99 -12.27
C LYS A 29 7.08 -6.10 -10.91
N PHE A 30 6.32 -6.13 -9.82
CA PHE A 30 6.89 -6.31 -8.47
C PHE A 30 7.54 -7.68 -8.29
N MET A 31 6.95 -8.74 -8.85
CA MET A 31 7.54 -10.08 -8.82
C MET A 31 8.85 -10.15 -9.63
N MET A 32 8.93 -9.45 -10.77
CA MET A 32 10.13 -9.40 -11.61
C MET A 32 11.24 -8.52 -11.04
N GLN A 33 10.93 -7.60 -10.10
CA GLN A 33 11.89 -6.67 -9.50
C GLN A 33 11.99 -6.88 -7.97
N PRO A 34 12.59 -8.00 -7.51
CA PRO A 34 12.60 -8.38 -6.09
C PRO A 34 13.42 -7.42 -5.21
N ASN A 35 14.33 -6.65 -5.80
CA ASN A 35 15.17 -5.69 -5.08
C ASN A 35 14.51 -4.32 -4.89
N SER A 36 13.36 -4.08 -5.53
CA SER A 36 12.62 -2.84 -5.34
C SER A 36 12.14 -2.72 -3.88
N LEU A 37 12.05 -1.48 -3.38
CA LEU A 37 11.55 -1.19 -2.03
C LEU A 37 10.15 -1.80 -1.83
N VAL A 38 9.29 -1.69 -2.83
CA VAL A 38 7.92 -2.22 -2.81
C VAL A 38 7.90 -3.75 -2.68
N ALA A 39 8.73 -4.48 -3.44
CA ALA A 39 8.82 -5.94 -3.34
C ALA A 39 9.34 -6.40 -1.96
N LYS A 40 10.32 -5.67 -1.39
CA LYS A 40 10.85 -5.93 -0.04
C LYS A 40 9.78 -5.72 1.04
N ILE A 41 9.02 -4.63 0.96
CA ILE A 41 7.90 -4.35 1.87
C ILE A 41 6.82 -5.43 1.74
N TYR A 42 6.44 -5.81 0.52
CA TYR A 42 5.44 -6.86 0.29
C TYR A 42 5.87 -8.20 0.90
N LYS A 43 7.12 -8.60 0.70
CA LYS A 43 7.70 -9.81 1.30
C LYS A 43 7.76 -9.74 2.83
N ALA A 44 8.10 -8.58 3.40
CA ALA A 44 8.13 -8.38 4.85
C ALA A 44 6.73 -8.49 5.47
N ARG A 45 5.69 -7.93 4.81
CA ARG A 45 4.29 -8.02 5.25
C ARG A 45 3.74 -9.45 5.25
N TRP A 46 4.23 -10.31 4.36
CA TRP A 46 3.86 -11.75 4.36
C TRP A 46 4.61 -12.55 5.42
N LYS A 47 5.76 -12.05 5.89
CA LYS A 47 6.59 -12.70 6.91
C LYS A 47 6.24 -12.29 8.34
N ILE A 48 5.84 -11.03 8.53
CA ILE A 48 5.30 -10.52 9.79
C ILE A 48 3.87 -11.04 9.83
N GLY A 49 3.52 -11.84 10.85
CA GLY A 49 2.25 -12.55 10.98
C GLY A 49 0.98 -11.70 10.81
N ASN A 50 -0.17 -12.38 10.88
CA ASN A 50 -1.51 -11.90 10.50
C ASN A 50 -1.70 -10.37 10.64
N SER A 51 -2.09 -9.72 9.53
CA SER A 51 -2.08 -8.27 9.32
C SER A 51 -2.95 -7.45 10.28
N THR A 52 -3.70 -8.11 11.15
CA THR A 52 -4.51 -7.50 12.22
C THR A 52 -3.67 -6.86 13.33
N ASN A 53 -2.39 -7.22 13.46
CA ASN A 53 -1.50 -6.66 14.50
C ASN A 53 -0.60 -5.50 14.02
N ILE A 54 -0.64 -5.13 12.74
CA ILE A 54 0.14 -3.99 12.24
C ILE A 54 -0.60 -2.70 12.59
N LYS A 55 -0.19 -2.05 13.69
CA LYS A 55 -0.76 -0.78 14.17
C LYS A 55 -0.30 0.40 13.31
N VAL A 56 -0.75 0.46 12.06
CA VAL A 56 -0.44 1.55 11.11
C VAL A 56 -1.03 2.89 11.56
N MET A 57 -2.17 2.86 12.24
CA MET A 57 -2.97 4.04 12.56
C MET A 57 -2.96 4.43 14.04
N GLY A 58 -2.47 3.55 14.92
CA GLY A 58 -2.57 3.71 16.38
C GLY A 58 -1.27 4.06 17.08
N GLU A 59 -0.12 3.91 16.41
CA GLU A 59 1.18 4.28 16.97
C GLU A 59 1.67 5.57 16.28
N PRO A 60 2.03 6.61 17.05
CA PRO A 60 2.61 7.82 16.49
C PRO A 60 3.87 7.48 15.70
N TRP A 61 3.88 7.90 14.43
CA TRP A 61 5.00 7.64 13.51
C TRP A 61 6.29 8.38 13.91
N LEU A 62 6.18 9.37 14.79
CA LEU A 62 7.29 9.97 15.52
C LEU A 62 7.40 9.29 16.88
N ARG A 63 8.55 8.66 17.14
CA ARG A 63 8.99 8.45 18.52
C ARG A 63 9.26 9.84 19.10
N GLU A 64 8.57 10.20 20.18
CA GLU A 64 8.97 11.34 20.99
C GLU A 64 10.38 11.06 21.50
N GLU A 65 11.35 11.85 21.04
CA GLU A 65 12.64 11.95 21.73
C GLU A 65 12.35 12.67 23.03
N ASP A 66 12.16 11.89 24.11
CA ASP A 66 12.75 12.11 25.43
C ASP A 66 12.10 11.15 26.43
N GLY A 67 12.94 10.56 27.30
CA GLY A 67 12.60 9.45 28.20
C GLY A 67 11.54 9.78 29.29
N PRO A 68 11.39 8.89 30.30
CA PRO A 68 10.33 9.05 31.30
C PRO A 68 10.60 10.28 32.16
N VAL A 69 9.82 11.35 31.95
CA VAL A 69 9.69 12.39 32.96
C VAL A 69 8.90 11.79 34.12
N ALA A 70 9.62 11.46 35.20
CA ALA A 70 9.02 11.16 36.48
C ALA A 70 8.09 12.32 36.86
N VAL A 71 6.78 12.09 36.77
CA VAL A 71 5.79 13.01 37.33
C VAL A 71 5.87 12.91 38.86
N PRO A 72 6.18 13.99 39.60
CA PRO A 72 6.12 13.94 41.05
C PRO A 72 4.65 13.91 41.47
N HIS A 73 4.31 12.93 42.29
CA HIS A 73 3.05 12.90 43.01
C HIS A 73 2.95 14.10 43.96
N THR A 74 1.88 14.88 43.81
CA THR A 74 1.20 15.61 44.89
C THR A 74 -0.28 15.69 44.59
#